data_AF-A0A1Y3A782-F1
#
_entry.id   AF-A0A1Y3A782-F1
#
_cell.length_a   1.000
_cell.length_b   1.000
_cell.length_c   1.000
_cell.angle_alpha   90.00
_cell.angle_beta   90.00
_cell.angle_gamma   90.00
#
_symmetry.space_group_name_H-M   'P 1'
#
loop_
_entity.id
_entity.type
_entity.pdbx_description
1 polymer ?
#
loop_
_entity_poly.entity_id
_entity_poly.type
_entity_poly.pdbx_seq_one_letter_code
_entity_poly.pdbx_strand_id
1 'polypeptide(L)'
;MTEDRSLDDFAADDDGDESAESAPDDAEGDGVDPDEATDAAPATDAAPATATSTWHADGAECDRCGERVDRRWRDDDAFVCPDCASW
;
A
#
# COMPACT_ATOMS: atom_id res chain seq x y z
N MET A 1 29.00 -4.13 -0.58
CA MET A 1 27.65 -3.86 -1.09
C MET A 1 26.73 -4.04 0.09
N THR A 2 26.02 -3.00 0.51
CA THR A 2 25.03 -3.16 1.58
C THR A 2 23.97 -4.11 1.04
N GLU A 3 23.74 -5.23 1.70
CA GLU A 3 22.60 -6.09 1.34
C GLU A 3 21.32 -5.28 1.55
N ASP A 4 20.44 -5.32 0.56
CA ASP A 4 19.13 -4.68 0.62
C ASP A 4 18.33 -5.29 1.79
N ARG A 5 17.64 -4.45 2.56
CA ARG A 5 16.92 -4.89 3.75
C ARG A 5 15.76 -5.78 3.30
N SER A 6 15.77 -7.05 3.70
CA SER A 6 14.69 -7.99 3.39
C SER A 6 13.33 -7.43 3.85
N LEU A 7 12.28 -7.61 3.04
CA LEU A 7 10.90 -7.19 3.35
C LEU A 7 10.38 -7.70 4.71
N ASP A 8 10.92 -8.83 5.17
CA ASP A 8 10.61 -9.47 6.45
C ASP A 8 10.98 -8.58 7.66
N ASP A 9 12.01 -7.74 7.54
CA ASP A 9 12.40 -6.79 8.58
C ASP A 9 11.33 -5.73 8.87
N PHE A 10 10.53 -5.39 7.85
CA PHE A 10 9.41 -4.46 7.99
C PHE A 10 8.13 -5.13 8.48
N ALA A 11 8.09 -6.47 8.53
CA ALA A 11 6.96 -7.25 9.00
C ALA A 11 7.10 -7.69 10.47
N ALA A 12 8.30 -7.65 11.05
CA ALA A 12 8.62 -8.22 12.35
C ALA A 12 8.19 -7.39 13.59
N ASP A 13 7.23 -6.47 13.47
CA ASP A 13 6.72 -5.62 14.57
C ASP A 13 5.20 -5.86 14.80
N ASP A 14 4.73 -7.11 14.66
CA ASP A 14 3.35 -7.52 15.01
C ASP A 14 3.33 -8.86 15.78
N ASP A 15 4.42 -9.23 16.45
CA ASP A 15 4.40 -10.33 17.43
C ASP A 15 4.36 -9.72 18.84
N GLY A 16 3.16 -9.29 19.22
CA GLY A 16 2.80 -8.94 20.59
C GLY A 16 2.85 -10.19 21.47
N ASP A 17 4.03 -10.50 21.99
CA ASP A 17 4.22 -11.35 23.16
C ASP A 17 3.65 -10.62 24.38
N GLU A 18 2.39 -10.90 24.72
CA GLU A 18 1.87 -10.62 26.04
C GLU A 18 1.47 -11.97 26.66
N SER A 19 2.45 -12.61 27.29
CA SER A 19 2.25 -13.73 28.20
C SER A 19 1.26 -13.33 29.32
N ALA A 20 -0.03 -13.52 29.09
CA ALA A 20 -1.10 -13.19 30.03
C ALA A 20 -1.33 -14.34 31.03
N GLU A 21 -0.42 -14.50 31.99
CA GLU A 21 -0.69 -15.22 33.23
C GLU A 21 -0.58 -14.28 34.42
N SER A 22 -1.62 -13.47 34.65
CA SER A 22 -1.99 -12.93 35.98
C SER A 22 -3.39 -12.31 35.92
N ALA A 23 -4.39 -13.05 36.41
CA ALA A 23 -5.63 -12.48 36.95
C ALA A 23 -5.63 -12.79 38.46
N PRO A 24 -6.28 -11.99 39.35
CA PRO A 24 -7.47 -11.17 39.07
C PRO A 24 -7.53 -9.77 39.76
N ASP A 25 -8.64 -9.08 39.49
CA ASP A 25 -9.34 -8.08 40.34
C ASP A 25 -8.81 -6.63 40.32
N ASP A 26 -9.49 -5.75 39.56
CA ASP A 26 -10.37 -4.71 40.15
C ASP A 26 -11.14 -4.02 39.02
N ALA A 27 -12.46 -4.13 39.07
CA ALA A 27 -13.37 -3.48 38.15
C ALA A 27 -13.71 -2.08 38.69
N GLU A 28 -13.00 -1.05 38.22
CA GLU A 28 -13.44 0.33 38.38
C GLU A 28 -13.45 0.97 36.99
N GLY A 29 -14.66 1.08 36.44
CA GLY A 29 -14.91 1.78 35.20
C GLY A 29 -14.70 3.28 35.39
N ASP A 30 -13.57 3.79 34.93
CA ASP A 30 -13.39 5.21 34.69
C ASP A 30 -13.99 5.52 33.31
N GLY A 31 -15.11 6.23 33.34
CA GLY A 31 -15.99 6.44 32.21
C GLY A 31 -15.27 7.07 31.03
N VAL A 32 -15.27 6.35 29.90
CA VAL A 32 -15.07 6.99 28.60
C VAL A 32 -16.22 7.98 28.44
N ASP A 33 -15.89 9.28 28.49
CA ASP A 33 -16.82 10.32 28.07
C ASP A 33 -17.01 10.14 26.55
N PRO A 34 -18.22 9.79 26.07
CA PRO A 34 -18.45 9.59 24.65
C PRO A 34 -18.63 10.92 23.89
N ASP A 35 -18.43 12.07 24.54
CA ASP A 35 -18.69 13.42 24.01
C ASP A 35 -17.40 14.17 23.62
N GLU A 36 -16.32 13.46 23.32
CA GLU A 36 -15.35 13.93 22.30
C GLU A 36 -15.44 12.99 21.10
N ALA A 37 -16.63 12.94 20.52
CA ALA A 37 -16.81 12.62 19.12
C ALA A 37 -16.02 13.65 18.31
N THR A 38 -14.73 13.35 18.15
CA THR A 38 -13.86 13.95 17.15
C THR A 38 -14.69 14.13 15.89
N ASP A 39 -14.79 15.37 15.43
CA ASP A 39 -15.40 15.76 14.17
C ASP A 39 -14.54 15.16 13.05
N ALA A 40 -14.58 13.83 12.95
CA ALA A 40 -14.05 13.08 11.84
C ALA A 40 -15.00 13.38 10.70
N ALA A 41 -14.73 14.49 10.01
CA ALA A 41 -15.33 14.80 8.73
C ALA A 41 -15.44 13.48 7.94
N PRO A 42 -16.63 13.12 7.42
CA PRO A 42 -16.81 11.84 6.77
C PRO A 42 -15.71 11.69 5.74
N ALA A 43 -14.94 10.60 5.84
CA ALA A 43 -13.91 10.27 4.87
C ALA A 43 -14.56 10.35 3.49
N THR A 44 -14.30 11.44 2.78
CA THR A 44 -14.91 11.66 1.49
C THR A 44 -14.34 10.57 0.60
N ASP A 45 -15.21 9.78 -0.01
CA ASP A 45 -14.85 8.72 -0.95
C ASP A 45 -14.06 9.35 -2.11
N ALA A 46 -12.75 9.44 -1.93
CA ALA A 46 -11.85 10.02 -2.91
C ALA A 46 -11.68 9.00 -4.02
N ALA A 47 -11.76 9.48 -5.27
CA ALA A 47 -11.53 8.62 -6.41
C ALA A 47 -10.13 7.98 -6.32
N PRO A 48 -10.00 6.69 -6.64
CA PRO A 48 -8.70 6.02 -6.61
C PRO A 48 -7.74 6.70 -7.60
N ALA A 49 -6.47 6.82 -7.19
CA ALA A 49 -5.43 7.36 -8.05
C ALA A 49 -5.25 6.48 -9.28
N THR A 50 -5.07 7.10 -10.45
CA THR A 50 -4.84 6.33 -11.67
C THR A 50 -3.39 5.88 -11.77
N ALA A 51 -3.17 4.61 -12.09
CA ALA A 51 -1.84 4.05 -12.27
C ALA A 51 -1.07 4.76 -13.41
N THR A 52 0.22 5.02 -13.16
CA THR A 52 1.17 5.62 -14.13
C THR A 52 2.00 4.56 -14.85
N SER A 53 2.03 3.34 -14.34
CA SER A 53 2.72 2.20 -14.95
C SER A 53 1.99 0.90 -14.65
N THR A 54 2.22 -0.10 -15.49
CA THR A 54 1.72 -1.46 -15.31
C THR A 54 2.86 -2.46 -15.46
N TRP A 55 2.77 -3.58 -14.75
CA TRP A 55 3.70 -4.69 -14.84
C TRP A 55 2.95 -5.99 -15.16
N HIS A 56 3.52 -6.80 -16.04
CA HIS A 56 2.97 -8.07 -16.52
C HIS A 56 4.07 -9.13 -16.52
N ALA A 57 3.81 -10.28 -15.90
CA ALA A 57 4.79 -11.37 -15.79
C ALA A 57 5.16 -12.00 -17.14
N ASP A 58 4.20 -12.09 -18.06
CA ASP A 58 4.40 -12.59 -19.43
C ASP A 58 4.76 -11.46 -20.42
N GLY A 59 4.92 -10.23 -19.92
CA GLY A 59 5.01 -9.02 -20.71
C GLY A 59 3.70 -8.63 -21.41
N ALA A 60 3.66 -7.40 -21.91
CA ALA A 60 2.57 -6.90 -22.73
C ALA A 60 3.11 -6.03 -23.87
N GLU A 61 2.37 -6.00 -24.98
CA GLU A 61 2.79 -5.29 -26.21
C GLU A 61 2.75 -3.78 -25.99
N CYS A 62 3.81 -3.10 -26.43
CA CYS A 62 3.87 -1.65 -26.51
C CYS A 62 2.91 -1.15 -27.59
N ASP A 63 2.03 -0.21 -27.25
CA ASP A 63 1.06 0.37 -28.19
C ASP A 63 1.72 1.15 -29.36
N ARG A 64 3.00 1.52 -29.25
CA ARG A 64 3.76 2.20 -30.32
C ARG A 64 4.57 1.28 -31.21
N CYS A 65 5.41 0.43 -30.63
CA CYS A 65 6.38 -0.38 -31.39
C CYS A 65 6.00 -1.87 -31.48
N GLY A 66 5.01 -2.33 -30.71
CA GLY A 66 4.60 -3.72 -30.64
C GLY A 66 5.53 -4.65 -29.85
N GLU A 67 6.63 -4.13 -29.30
CA GLU A 67 7.54 -4.95 -28.49
C GLU A 67 6.87 -5.37 -27.17
N ARG A 68 7.04 -6.64 -26.78
CA ARG A 68 6.58 -7.15 -25.48
C ARG A 68 7.59 -6.77 -24.40
N VAL A 69 7.11 -6.08 -23.37
CA VAL A 69 7.92 -5.69 -22.21
C VAL A 69 7.18 -5.97 -20.91
N ASP A 70 7.91 -6.29 -19.84
CA ASP A 70 7.34 -6.60 -18.53
C ASP A 70 6.68 -5.37 -17.91
N ARG A 71 7.31 -4.19 -18.04
CA ARG A 71 6.79 -2.92 -17.53
C ARG A 71 6.47 -1.96 -18.67
N ARG A 72 5.30 -1.34 -18.62
CA ARG A 72 4.87 -0.26 -19.52
C ARG A 72 4.47 0.98 -18.73
N TRP A 73 4.63 2.15 -19.34
CA TRP A 73 4.31 3.45 -18.78
C TRP A 73 3.12 4.05 -19.50
N ARG A 74 2.28 4.76 -18.74
CA ARG A 74 1.19 5.52 -19.33
C ARG A 74 1.76 6.76 -20.03
N ASP A 75 1.46 6.88 -21.31
CA ASP A 75 1.74 8.05 -22.13
C ASP A 75 0.42 8.47 -22.79
N ASP A 76 -0.18 9.53 -22.26
CA ASP A 76 -1.56 9.93 -22.58
C ASP A 76 -2.55 8.77 -22.30
N ASP A 77 -3.28 8.28 -23.30
CA ASP A 77 -4.19 7.13 -23.18
C ASP A 77 -3.55 5.76 -23.54
N ALA A 78 -2.24 5.72 -23.84
CA ALA A 78 -1.53 4.50 -24.27
C ALA A 78 -0.58 3.95 -23.20
N PHE A 79 -0.25 2.65 -23.27
CA PHE A 79 0.80 2.02 -22.47
C PHE A 79 2.00 1.64 -23.34
N VAL A 80 3.10 2.37 -23.14
CA VAL A 80 4.29 2.26 -23.99
C VAL A 80 5.48 1.70 -23.22
N CYS A 81 6.44 1.11 -23.94
CA CYS A 81 7.69 0.61 -23.38
C CYS A 81 8.60 1.77 -22.90
N PRO A 82 9.72 1.49 -22.19
CA PRO A 82 10.56 2.56 -21.64
C PRO A 82 11.12 3.40 -22.78
N ASP A 83 11.57 2.77 -23.87
CA ASP A 83 12.16 3.48 -25.00
C ASP A 83 11.17 4.41 -25.72
N CYS A 84 9.88 4.07 -25.68
CA CYS A 84 8.84 4.82 -26.39
C CYS A 84 8.17 5.90 -25.55
N ALA A 85 8.26 5.88 -24.23
CA ALA A 85 7.57 6.89 -23.41
C ALA A 85 8.20 8.28 -23.56
N SER A 86 7.37 9.31 -23.42
CA SER A 86 7.79 10.71 -23.57
C SER A 86 8.47 11.26 -22.30
N TRP A 87 8.84 10.38 -21.36
CA TRP A 87 9.46 10.72 -20.07
C TRP A 87 10.77 11.50 -20.25
#